data_AF-A0A1C6YX94-F1
#
_entry.id   AF-A0A1C6YX94-F1
#
_cell.length_a   1.000
_cell.length_b   1.000
_cell.length_c   1.000
_cell.angle_alpha   90.00
_cell.angle_beta   90.00
_cell.angle_gamma   90.00
#
_symmetry.space_group_name_H-M   'P 1'
#
loop_
_entity.id
_entity.type
_entity.pdbx_description
1 polymer ?
#
loop_
_entity_poly.entity_id
_entity_poly.type
_entity_poly.pdbx_seq_one_letter_code
_entity_poly.pdbx_strand_id
1 'polypeptide(L)'
;MAKSSDVHDLLTAYQKQARKIPAKGVYASRRRQIEVQAAHARKMMRKRRRSVGKSNKLGFRLTAEIRVALICDMNFWALVCRSNRQNGIKGKGE
;
A
#
# COMPACT_ATOMS: atom_id res chain seq x y z
N MET A 1 -27.13 26.98 -4.00
CA MET A 1 -27.15 25.67 -3.30
C MET A 1 -25.72 25.26 -3.05
N ALA A 2 -25.27 25.34 -1.80
CA ALA A 2 -23.88 25.18 -1.41
C ALA A 2 -23.38 23.75 -1.67
N LYS A 3 -22.16 23.61 -2.20
CA LYS A 3 -21.47 22.35 -2.54
C LYS A 3 -21.02 21.58 -1.29
N SER A 4 -21.90 21.40 -0.30
CA SER A 4 -21.60 20.67 0.94
C SER A 4 -21.86 19.17 0.84
N SER A 5 -22.18 18.63 -0.34
CA SER A 5 -22.61 17.24 -0.47
C SER A 5 -21.64 16.30 -1.19
N ASP A 6 -20.73 16.75 -2.05
CA ASP A 6 -19.90 15.79 -2.81
C ASP A 6 -18.97 14.96 -1.92
N VAL A 7 -18.18 15.61 -1.06
CA VAL A 7 -17.26 14.90 -0.15
C VAL A 7 -18.03 14.10 0.91
N HIS A 8 -19.17 14.61 1.38
CA HIS A 8 -19.99 13.93 2.39
C HIS A 8 -20.73 12.71 1.80
N ASP A 9 -21.20 12.81 0.57
CA ASP A 9 -21.85 11.73 -0.16
C ASP A 9 -20.83 10.67 -0.58
N LEU A 10 -19.63 11.08 -1.00
CA LEU A 10 -18.50 10.18 -1.25
C LEU A 10 -18.08 9.43 0.02
N LEU A 11 -17.96 10.14 1.16
CA LEU A 11 -17.63 9.52 2.45
C LEU A 11 -18.74 8.55 2.89
N THR A 12 -19.99 8.95 2.74
CA THR A 12 -21.16 8.10 3.07
C THR A 12 -21.23 6.88 2.16
N ALA A 13 -20.97 7.03 0.87
CA ALA A 13 -20.88 5.94 -0.09
C ALA A 13 -19.73 4.98 0.25
N TYR A 14 -18.56 5.51 0.59
CA TYR A 14 -17.40 4.72 1.02
C TYR A 14 -17.69 3.93 2.30
N GLN A 15 -18.28 4.56 3.32
CA GLN A 15 -18.66 3.91 4.57
C GLN A 15 -19.74 2.82 4.35
N LYS A 16 -20.71 3.06 3.46
CA LYS A 16 -21.72 2.08 3.05
C LYS A 16 -21.11 0.91 2.27
N GLN A 17 -20.08 1.14 1.47
CA GLN A 17 -19.35 0.10 0.74
C GLN A 17 -18.45 -0.73 1.67
N ALA A 18 -17.78 -0.09 2.62
CA ALA A 18 -16.97 -0.77 3.65
C ALA A 18 -17.81 -1.73 4.51
N ARG A 19 -19.08 -1.38 4.78
CA ARG A 19 -20.04 -2.27 5.47
C ARG A 19 -20.60 -3.42 4.60
N LYS A 20 -20.46 -3.35 3.27
CA LYS A 20 -21.05 -4.32 2.32
C LYS A 20 -20.16 -5.51 1.95
N ILE A 21 -18.90 -5.56 2.40
CA ILE A 21 -18.03 -6.72 2.13
C ILE A 21 -17.68 -7.47 3.42
N PRO A 22 -18.65 -8.00 4.20
CA PRO A 22 -18.36 -9.22 4.94
C PRO A 22 -18.09 -10.30 3.89
N ALA A 23 -16.98 -11.02 4.04
CA ALA A 23 -16.59 -12.04 3.08
C ALA A 23 -17.75 -13.07 2.98
N LYS A 24 -18.49 -13.06 1.85
CA LYS A 24 -19.73 -13.86 1.68
C LYS A 24 -19.50 -15.30 2.14
N GLY A 25 -20.35 -15.77 3.08
CA GLY A 25 -20.60 -17.15 3.54
C GLY A 25 -19.40 -18.09 3.65
N VAL A 26 -18.80 -18.44 2.53
CA VAL A 26 -17.66 -19.36 2.39
C VAL A 26 -16.40 -18.83 3.08
N TYR A 27 -16.15 -17.52 3.05
CA TYR A 27 -14.95 -16.89 3.64
C TYR A 27 -15.24 -16.17 4.97
N ALA A 28 -16.43 -16.34 5.55
CA ALA A 28 -16.80 -15.68 6.80
C ALA A 28 -15.97 -16.19 7.99
N SER A 29 -15.56 -17.46 7.96
CA SER A 29 -14.73 -18.03 9.02
C SER A 29 -13.27 -17.56 8.92
N ARG A 30 -12.71 -17.12 10.06
CA ARG A 30 -11.31 -16.70 10.17
C ARG A 30 -10.34 -17.77 9.65
N ARG A 31 -10.63 -19.04 9.91
CA ARG A 31 -9.82 -20.19 9.43
C ARG A 31 -9.74 -20.23 7.90
N ARG A 32 -10.86 -20.04 7.21
CA ARG A 32 -10.89 -20.02 5.75
C ARG A 32 -10.16 -18.81 5.17
N GLN A 33 -10.30 -17.64 5.80
CA GLN A 33 -9.57 -16.43 5.38
C GLN A 33 -8.06 -16.66 5.43
N ILE A 34 -7.55 -17.23 6.51
CA ILE A 34 -6.13 -17.57 6.68
C ILE A 34 -5.69 -18.57 5.61
N GLU A 35 -6.49 -19.62 5.35
CA GLU A 35 -6.18 -20.63 4.33
C GLU A 35 -6.04 -20.02 2.92
N VAL A 36 -6.99 -19.16 2.55
CA VAL A 36 -7.03 -18.48 1.25
C VAL A 36 -5.89 -17.49 1.13
N GLN A 37 -5.62 -16.71 2.17
CA GLN A 37 -4.51 -15.76 2.19
C GLN A 37 -3.16 -16.47 2.09
N ALA A 38 -3.00 -17.60 2.78
CA ALA A 38 -1.81 -18.45 2.68
C ALA A 38 -1.66 -19.06 1.27
N ALA A 39 -2.76 -19.53 0.66
CA ALA A 39 -2.75 -20.05 -0.70
C ALA A 39 -2.39 -18.95 -1.73
N HIS A 40 -2.94 -17.75 -1.56
CA HIS A 40 -2.63 -16.58 -2.36
C HIS A 40 -1.15 -16.18 -2.24
N ALA A 41 -0.63 -16.14 -1.01
CA ALA A 41 0.78 -15.86 -0.76
C ALA A 41 1.70 -16.91 -1.44
N ARG A 42 1.38 -18.21 -1.34
CA ARG A 42 2.12 -19.27 -2.04
C ARG A 42 2.09 -19.11 -3.56
N LYS A 43 0.94 -18.71 -4.13
CA LYS A 43 0.79 -18.43 -5.58
C LYS A 43 1.67 -17.24 -5.99
N MET A 44 1.68 -16.17 -5.20
CA MET A 44 2.51 -14.99 -5.45
C MET A 44 4.01 -15.31 -5.33
N MET A 45 4.42 -16.06 -4.31
CA MET A 45 5.80 -16.53 -4.19
C MET A 45 6.22 -17.42 -5.36
N ARG A 46 5.35 -18.35 -5.81
CA ARG A 46 5.59 -19.15 -7.01
C ARG A 46 5.71 -18.30 -8.27
N LYS A 47 4.83 -17.31 -8.46
CA LYS A 47 4.92 -16.35 -9.58
C LYS A 47 6.22 -15.56 -9.55
N ARG A 48 6.67 -15.12 -8.36
CA ARG A 48 7.95 -14.42 -8.16
C ARG A 48 9.17 -15.31 -8.42
N ARG A 49 9.08 -16.62 -8.10
CA ARG A 49 10.16 -17.61 -8.33
C ARG A 49 10.23 -18.15 -9.76
N ARG A 50 9.14 -18.08 -10.54
CA ARG A 50 9.17 -18.46 -11.97
C ARG A 50 10.15 -17.55 -12.70
N SER A 51 11.08 -18.17 -13.42
CA SER A 51 12.37 -17.62 -13.80
C SER A 51 12.31 -16.32 -14.60
N VAL A 52 13.39 -15.58 -14.46
CA VAL A 52 13.86 -14.39 -15.21
C VAL A 52 14.13 -14.69 -16.69
N GLY A 53 13.21 -15.36 -17.38
CA GLY A 53 13.23 -15.51 -18.83
C GLY A 53 12.62 -14.30 -19.56
N LYS A 54 12.81 -14.21 -20.89
CA LYS A 54 12.21 -13.16 -21.75
C LYS A 54 10.71 -12.94 -21.53
N SER A 55 9.99 -13.94 -21.01
CA SER A 55 8.55 -13.92 -20.74
C SER A 55 8.12 -13.18 -19.45
N ASN A 56 9.03 -12.81 -18.53
CA ASN A 56 8.68 -12.10 -17.28
C ASN A 56 9.21 -10.65 -17.21
N LYS A 57 9.35 -9.99 -18.37
CA LYS A 57 9.85 -8.61 -18.48
C LYS A 57 9.00 -7.62 -17.68
N LEU A 58 7.67 -7.82 -17.63
CA LEU A 58 6.75 -6.95 -16.91
C LEU A 58 6.90 -7.08 -15.38
N GLY A 59 7.07 -8.29 -14.86
CA GLY A 59 7.26 -8.52 -13.43
C GLY A 59 8.57 -7.92 -12.92
N PHE A 60 9.62 -7.97 -13.75
CA PHE A 60 10.89 -7.31 -13.45
C PHE A 60 10.75 -5.78 -13.45
N ARG A 61 10.10 -5.19 -14.47
CA ARG A 61 9.83 -3.75 -14.54
C ARG A 61 9.05 -3.25 -13.33
N LEU A 62 7.94 -3.91 -12.99
CA LEU A 62 7.14 -3.55 -11.83
C LEU A 62 7.94 -3.64 -10.53
N THR A 63 8.77 -4.67 -10.37
CA THR A 63 9.63 -4.81 -9.17
C THR A 63 10.68 -3.71 -9.10
N ALA A 64 11.29 -3.36 -10.24
CA ALA A 64 12.26 -2.27 -10.32
C ALA A 64 11.61 -0.92 -10.00
N GLU A 65 10.45 -0.63 -10.59
CA GLU A 65 9.67 0.59 -10.35
C GLU A 65 9.30 0.74 -8.87
N ILE A 66 8.75 -0.31 -8.24
CA ILE A 66 8.43 -0.31 -6.81
C ILE A 66 9.68 -0.09 -5.96
N ARG A 67 10.80 -0.72 -6.31
CA ARG A 67 12.04 -0.61 -5.55
C ARG A 67 12.66 0.79 -5.66
N VAL A 68 12.59 1.41 -6.84
CA VAL A 68 13.00 2.81 -7.05
C VAL A 68 12.12 3.75 -6.24
N ALA A 69 10.79 3.60 -6.30
CA ALA A 69 9.87 4.41 -5.52
C ALA A 69 10.16 4.32 -4.00
N LEU A 70 10.40 3.12 -3.49
CA LEU A 70 10.76 2.92 -2.09
C LEU A 70 12.07 3.64 -1.70
N ILE A 71 13.09 3.60 -2.57
CA ILE A 71 14.36 4.31 -2.33
C ILE A 71 14.13 5.83 -2.33
N CYS A 72 13.33 6.34 -3.26
CA CYS A 72 12.96 7.76 -3.30
C CYS A 72 12.25 8.18 -2.00
N ASP A 73 11.31 7.38 -1.51
CA ASP A 73 10.62 7.64 -0.23
C ASP A 73 11.59 7.63 0.94
N MET A 74 12.48 6.63 1.03
CA MET A 74 13.47 6.56 2.09
C MET A 74 14.42 7.76 2.07
N ASN A 75 14.85 8.20 0.89
CA ASN A 75 15.70 9.38 0.73
C ASN A 75 14.97 10.67 1.11
N PHE A 76 13.69 10.79 0.76
CA PHE A 76 12.85 11.90 1.16
C PHE A 76 12.71 11.98 2.68
N TRP A 77 12.38 10.87 3.34
CA TRP A 77 12.32 10.80 4.80
C TRP A 77 13.65 11.14 5.46
N ALA A 78 14.77 10.66 4.91
CA ALA A 78 16.09 11.00 5.41
C ALA A 78 16.39 12.50 5.28
N LEU A 79 15.96 13.14 4.17
CA LEU A 79 16.10 14.58 3.98
C LEU A 79 15.28 15.37 5.00
N VAL A 80 14.02 15.00 5.22
CA VAL A 80 13.15 15.63 6.23
C VAL A 80 13.78 15.53 7.61
N CYS A 81 14.28 14.34 8.01
CA CYS A 81 14.97 14.16 9.28
C CYS A 81 16.22 15.04 9.44
N ARG A 82 17.02 15.20 8.37
CA ARG A 82 18.20 16.09 8.39
C ARG A 82 17.79 17.55 8.52
N SER A 83 16.78 17.99 7.77
CA SER A 83 16.25 19.35 7.83
C SER A 83 15.70 19.69 9.23
N ASN A 84 14.89 18.79 9.80
CA ASN A 84 14.34 18.96 11.15
C ASN A 84 15.44 19.04 12.20
N ARG A 85 16.50 18.23 12.08
CA ARG A 85 17.67 18.31 12.98
C ARG A 85 18.38 19.66 12.86
N GLN A 86 18.58 20.16 11.65
CA GLN A 86 19.26 21.44 11.43
C GLN A 86 18.44 22.63 11.95
N ASN A 87 17.12 22.61 11.76
CA ASN A 87 16.22 23.64 12.29
C ASN A 87 16.11 23.59 13.82
N GLY A 88 16.10 22.38 14.41
CA GLY A 88 16.13 22.21 15.86
C GLY A 88 17.42 22.66 16.53
N ILE A 89 18.55 22.67 15.81
CA ILE A 89 19.82 23.25 16.28
C ILE A 89 19.77 24.78 16.19
N LYS A 90 19.24 25.34 15.10
CA LYS A 90 19.10 26.80 14.94
C LYS A 90 18.16 27.42 15.98
N GLY A 91 17.05 26.77 16.31
CA GLY A 91 16.09 27.27 17.31
C GLY A 91 16.49 27.12 18.78
N LYS A 92 17.67 26.54 19.09
CA LYS A 92 18.22 26.46 20.45
C LYS A 92 19.38 27.45 20.70
N GLY A 93 19.76 28.22 19.67
CA GLY A 93 20.82 29.22 19.72
C GLY A 93 20.33 30.67 19.74
N GLU A 94 19.02 30.88 19.89
CA GLU A 94 18.40 32.18 20.19
C GLU A 94 17.99 32.25 21.67
#